data_AF-A0A512JDQ4-F1
#
_entry.id   AF-A0A512JDQ4-F1
#
_cell.length_a   1.000
_cell.length_b   1.000
_cell.length_c   1.000
_cell.angle_alpha   90.00
_cell.angle_beta   90.00
_cell.angle_gamma   90.00
#
_symmetry.space_group_name_H-M   'P 1'
#
loop_
_entity.id
_entity.type
_entity.pdbx_description
1 polymer ?
#
loop_
_entity_poly.entity_id
_entity_poly.type
_entity_poly.pdbx_seq_one_letter_code
_entity_poly.pdbx_strand_id
1 'polypeptide(L)' 'MVTISVMIATPRGPRIMAHSQEREAALSGESILRNLERVALPTAVWIRCADLAVALRITGYLNGVQEEMIAA' A
#
# COMPACT_ATOMS: atom_id res chain seq x y z
N MET A 1 -14.77 12.82 -6.73
CA MET A 1 -13.53 13.55 -6.38
C MET A 1 -13.03 12.99 -5.06
N VAL A 2 -11.92 12.25 -5.09
CA VAL A 2 -10.79 12.18 -4.13
C VAL A 2 -9.68 11.35 -4.83
N THR A 3 -8.42 11.72 -4.62
CA THR A 3 -7.27 11.41 -5.49
C THR A 3 -6.19 10.69 -4.68
N ILE A 4 -6.48 9.48 -4.20
CA ILE A 4 -5.50 8.68 -3.46
C ILE A 4 -4.67 7.92 -4.48
N SER A 5 -3.41 8.30 -4.64
CA SER A 5 -2.45 7.54 -5.42
C SER A 5 -1.61 6.68 -4.47
N VAL A 6 -1.59 5.38 -4.74
CA VAL A 6 -0.76 4.40 -4.02
C VAL A 6 0.32 3.91 -4.97
N MET A 7 1.58 3.97 -4.54
CA MET A 7 2.69 3.36 -5.25
C MET A 7 3.37 2.34 -4.35
N ILE A 8 3.56 1.13 -4.85
CA ILE A 8 4.26 0.04 -4.16
C ILE A 8 5.42 -0.39 -5.03
N ALA A 9 6.63 -0.36 -4.49
CA ALA A 9 7.78 -0.93 -5.16
C ALA A 9 7.63 -2.46 -5.21
N THR A 10 7.81 -3.07 -6.38
CA THR A 10 7.80 -4.55 -6.50
C THR A 10 9.02 -5.00 -7.30
N PRO A 11 9.47 -6.26 -7.16
CA PRO A 11 10.57 -6.81 -7.96
C PRO A 11 10.32 -6.73 -9.47
N ARG A 12 9.06 -6.67 -9.89
CA ARG A 12 8.65 -6.56 -11.30
C ARG A 12 8.45 -5.11 -11.75
N GLY A 13 8.89 -4.15 -10.94
CA GLY A 13 8.71 -2.71 -11.15
C GLY A 13 7.63 -2.10 -10.24
N PRO A 14 7.59 -0.77 -10.10
CA PRO A 14 6.60 -0.11 -9.25
C PRO A 14 5.18 -0.33 -9.78
N ARG A 15 4.25 -0.62 -8.87
CA ARG A 15 2.81 -0.65 -9.14
C ARG A 15 2.21 0.65 -8.65
N ILE A 16 1.52 1.37 -9.54
CA ILE A 16 0.85 2.64 -9.23
C ILE A 16 -0.64 2.46 -9.45
N MET A 17 -1.43 2.91 -8.48
CA MET A 17 -2.88 2.80 -8.50
C MET A 17 -3.50 4.10 -8.00
N ALA A 18 -4.71 4.40 -8.47
CA ALA A 18 -5.47 5.57 -8.06
C ALA A 18 -6.87 5.17 -7.63
N HIS A 19 -7.31 5.67 -6.47
CA HIS A 19 -8.60 5.34 -5.89
C HIS A 19 -9.29 6.58 -5.35
N SER A 20 -10.63 6.57 -5.37
CA SER A 20 -11.47 7.61 -4.78
C SER A 20 -11.88 7.33 -3.35
N GLN A 21 -11.70 6.11 -2.86
CA GLN A 21 -12.07 5.70 -1.51
C GLN A 21 -10.87 5.14 -0.76
N GLU A 22 -10.74 5.51 0.52
CA GLU A 22 -9.68 5.02 1.41
C GLU A 22 -9.65 3.49 1.48
N ARG A 23 -10.84 2.89 1.63
CA ARG A 23 -10.98 1.43 1.75
C ARG A 23 -10.50 0.69 0.50
N GLU A 24 -10.81 1.21 -0.69
CA GLU A 24 -10.36 0.61 -1.94
C GLU A 24 -8.84 0.71 -2.09
N ALA A 25 -8.25 1.87 -1.74
CA ALA A 25 -6.81 2.07 -1.77
C ALA A 25 -6.08 1.09 -0.84
N ALA A 26 -6.60 0.90 0.39
CA ALA A 26 -6.05 -0.03 1.36
C ALA A 26 -6.12 -1.48 0.88
N LEU A 27 -7.31 -1.94 0.46
CA LEU A 27 -7.51 -3.32 -0.01
C LEU A 27 -6.69 -3.66 -1.26
N SER A 28 -6.62 -2.71 -2.20
CA SER A 28 -5.84 -2.89 -3.41
C SER A 28 -4.34 -2.96 -3.10
N GLY A 29 -3.84 -2.11 -2.18
CA GLY A 29 -2.46 -2.15 -1.72
C GLY A 29 -2.12 -3.45 -0.99
N GLU A 30 -3.00 -3.90 -0.08
CA GLU A 30 -2.87 -5.17 0.61
C GLU A 30 -2.82 -6.34 -0.38
N SER A 31 -3.70 -6.35 -1.38
CA SER A 31 -3.71 -7.41 -2.40
C SER A 31 -2.37 -7.49 -3.14
N ILE A 32 -1.75 -6.36 -3.47
CA ILE A 32 -0.40 -6.36 -4.07
C ILE A 32 0.61 -6.95 -3.10
N LEU A 33 0.66 -6.47 -1.85
CA LEU A 33 1.62 -6.96 -0.86
C LEU A 33 1.50 -8.46 -0.63
N ARG A 34 0.27 -8.98 -0.51
CA ARG A 34 -0.01 -10.42 -0.31
C ARG A 34 0.37 -11.29 -1.51
N ASN A 35 0.52 -10.71 -2.69
CA ASN A 35 1.00 -11.40 -3.89
C ASN A 35 2.53 -11.30 -4.07
N LEU A 36 3.24 -10.57 -3.21
CA LEU A 36 4.70 -10.54 -3.22
C LEU A 36 5.29 -11.75 -2.50
N GLU A 37 6.47 -12.17 -2.95
CA GLU A 37 7.28 -13.14 -2.20
C GLU A 37 7.75 -12.50 -0.90
N ARG A 38 7.75 -13.28 0.20
CA ARG A 38 8.13 -12.78 1.54
C ARG A 38 9.52 -12.15 1.57
N VAL A 39 10.46 -12.64 0.76
CA VAL A 39 11.82 -12.10 0.65
C VAL A 39 11.87 -10.67 0.07
N ALA A 40 10.82 -10.25 -0.62
CA ALA A 40 10.69 -8.89 -1.15
C ALA A 40 10.09 -7.90 -0.14
N LEU A 41 9.77 -8.34 1.08
CA LEU A 41 9.23 -7.51 2.15
C LEU A 41 10.32 -7.20 3.21
N PRO A 42 10.31 -6.00 3.82
CA PRO A 42 9.39 -4.90 3.55
C PRO A 42 9.75 -4.21 2.23
N THR A 43 8.72 -3.75 1.52
CA THR A 43 8.87 -2.92 0.34
C THR A 43 8.41 -1.49 0.61
N ALA A 44 8.90 -0.57 -0.22
CA ALA A 44 8.56 0.83 -0.10
C ALA A 44 7.13 1.10 -0.63
N VAL A 45 6.35 1.79 0.21
CA VAL A 45 4.98 2.20 -0.07
C VAL A 45 4.90 3.73 0.00
N TRP A 46 4.34 4.35 -1.03
CA TRP A 46 4.08 5.79 -1.06
C TRP A 46 2.61 6.08 -1.29
N ILE A 47 2.05 6.91 -0.41
CA ILE A 47 0.67 7.38 -0.51
C ILE A 47 0.69 8.88 -0.81
N ARG A 48 0.09 9.26 -1.93
CA ARG A 48 -0.19 10.66 -2.26
C ARG A 48 -1.69 10.88 -2.13
N CYS A 49 -2.09 11.66 -1.14
CA CYS A 49 -3.47 12.09 -0.92
C CYS A 49 -3.45 13.55 -0.46
N ALA A 50 -4.51 14.31 -0.79
CA ALA A 50 -4.68 15.67 -0.28
C ALA A 50 -4.98 15.69 1.23
N ASP A 51 -5.61 14.63 1.75
CA ASP A 51 -5.87 14.43 3.16
C ASP A 51 -4.73 13.63 3.81
N LEU A 52 -3.96 14.29 4.67
CA LEU A 52 -2.83 13.68 5.37
C LEU A 52 -3.28 12.59 6.35
N ALA A 53 -4.43 12.74 6.99
CA ALA A 53 -4.93 11.74 7.93
C ALA A 53 -5.29 10.43 7.22
N VAL A 54 -5.89 10.53 6.02
CA VAL A 54 -6.12 9.37 5.14
C VAL A 54 -4.79 8.73 4.72
N ALA A 55 -3.81 9.54 4.30
CA ALA A 55 -2.51 9.03 3.89
C ALA A 55 -1.79 8.26 5.02
N LEU A 56 -1.82 8.78 6.24
CA LEU A 56 -1.22 8.15 7.41
C LEU A 56 -1.93 6.85 7.79
N ARG A 57 -3.27 6.80 7.75
CA ARG A 57 -4.03 5.58 8.04
C ARG A 57 -3.71 4.47 7.04
N ILE A 58 -3.72 4.77 5.74
CA ILE A 58 -3.39 3.79 4.70
C ILE A 58 -1.94 3.32 4.85
N THR A 59 -1.00 4.24 5.09
CA THR A 59 0.42 3.88 5.27
C THR A 59 0.61 2.98 6.48
N GLY A 60 0.01 3.32 7.63
CA GLY A 60 0.10 2.50 8.84
C GLY A 60 -0.51 1.12 8.66
N TYR A 61 -1.68 1.05 8.02
CA TYR A 61 -2.33 -0.22 7.68
C TYR A 61 -1.44 -1.11 6.80
N LEU A 62 -0.91 -0.57 5.69
CA LEU A 62 -0.08 -1.35 4.77
C LEU A 62 1.25 -1.77 5.41
N ASN A 63 1.84 -0.95 6.28
CA ASN A 63 3.01 -1.35 7.06
C ASN A 63 2.69 -2.51 8.02
N GLY A 64 1.55 -2.45 8.72
CA GLY A 64 1.10 -3.55 9.57
C GLY A 64 0.90 -4.87 8.80
N VAL A 65 0.34 -4.81 7.60
CA VAL A 65 0.23 -6.00 6.72
C VAL A 65 1.60 -6.58 6.38
N GLN A 66 2.60 -5.74 6.10
CA GLN A 66 3.96 -6.23 5.82
C GLN A 66 4.58 -6.88 7.06
N GLU A 67 4.42 -6.28 8.24
CA GLU A 67 4.88 -6.83 9.51
C GLU A 67 4.24 -8.20 9.79
N GLU A 68 2.93 -8.33 9.60
CA GLU A 68 2.21 -9.61 9.71
C GLU A 68 2.76 -10.67 8.75
N MET A 69 3.04 -10.30 7.49
CA MET A 69 3.55 -11.22 6.48
C MET A 69 5.00 -11.66 6.75
N ILE A 70 5.82 -10.80 7.35
CA ILE A 70 7.21 -11.09 7.73
C ILE A 70 7.27 -11.97 8.98
N ALA A 71 6.34 -11.78 9.92
CA ALA A 71 6.27 -12.55 11.17
C ALA A 71 5.70 -13.97 11.00
N ALA A 72 5.01 -14.24 9.88
CA ALA A 72 4.39 -15.53 9.53
C ALA A 72 5.33 -16.45 8.72
#